data_AF-A0A7W4TRQ3-F1
#
_entry.id   AF-A0A7W4TRQ3-F1
#
_cell.length_a   1.000
_cell.length_b   1.000
_cell.length_c   1.000
_cell.angle_alpha   90.00
_cell.angle_beta   90.00
_cell.angle_gamma   90.00
#
_symmetry.space_group_name_H-M   'P 1'
#
loop_
_entity.id
_entity.type
_entity.pdbx_description
1 polymer ?
#
loop_
_entity_poly.entity_id
_entity_poly.type
_entity_poly.pdbx_seq_one_letter_code
_entity_poly.pdbx_strand_id
1 'polypeptide(L)'
;MRFGVTTGELTISASALRADADGVAASGEPLSVAAESAGEWACGRALRAAQAFFDTLARAAQDAAVGLRELGERAAVGADEYQGVEGRLFPER
;
A
#
# COMPACT_ATOMS: atom_id res chain seq x y z
N MET A 1 17.87 -25.84 -9.62
CA MET A 1 16.97 -24.69 -9.79
C MET A 1 15.91 -24.76 -8.71
N ARG A 2 15.88 -23.79 -7.77
CA ARG A 2 14.82 -23.68 -6.77
C ARG A 2 13.85 -22.61 -7.30
N PHE A 3 12.89 -23.02 -8.12
CA PHE A 3 11.77 -22.16 -8.53
C PHE A 3 10.69 -22.32 -7.47
N GLY A 4 10.68 -21.44 -6.48
CA GLY A 4 9.65 -21.47 -5.45
C GLY A 4 9.96 -20.43 -4.41
N VAL A 5 9.25 -19.31 -4.48
CA VAL A 5 9.08 -18.43 -3.31
C VAL A 5 8.40 -19.29 -2.26
N THR A 6 9.00 -19.39 -1.09
CA THR A 6 8.44 -20.19 0.01
C THR A 6 7.19 -19.52 0.57
N THR A 7 6.31 -20.30 1.20
CA THR A 7 5.15 -19.80 1.96
C THR A 7 5.53 -18.70 2.94
N GLY A 8 6.67 -18.86 3.62
CA GLY A 8 7.22 -17.87 4.56
C GLY A 8 7.58 -16.54 3.90
N GLU A 9 8.27 -16.59 2.75
CA GLU A 9 8.64 -15.39 1.98
C GLU A 9 7.41 -14.64 1.43
N LEU A 10 6.36 -15.35 1.00
CA LEU A 10 5.09 -14.75 0.58
C LEU A 10 4.36 -14.09 1.74
N THR A 11 4.36 -14.72 2.92
CA THR A 11 3.70 -14.17 4.13
C THR A 11 4.38 -12.89 4.59
N ILE A 12 5.72 -12.87 4.61
CA ILE A 12 6.51 -11.67 4.93
C ILE A 12 6.20 -10.55 3.93
N SER A 13 6.22 -10.88 2.63
CA SER A 13 5.91 -9.90 1.57
C SER A 13 4.49 -9.34 1.69
N ALA A 14 3.49 -10.18 1.99
CA ALA A 14 2.12 -9.75 2.22
C ALA A 14 1.99 -8.78 3.40
N SER A 15 2.70 -9.06 4.50
CA SER A 15 2.70 -8.18 5.67
C SER A 15 3.36 -6.82 5.40
N ALA A 16 4.49 -6.81 4.68
CA ALA A 16 5.18 -5.59 4.28
C ALA A 16 4.31 -4.71 3.39
N LEU A 17 3.65 -5.30 2.38
CA LEU A 17 2.74 -4.58 1.48
C LEU A 17 1.56 -3.93 2.22
N ARG A 18 1.01 -4.59 3.24
CA ARG A 18 -0.05 -4.02 4.07
C ARG A 18 0.47 -2.87 4.95
N ALA A 19 1.65 -3.03 5.54
CA ALA A 19 2.28 -1.96 6.33
C ALA A 19 2.60 -0.74 5.47
N ASP A 20 3.07 -0.95 4.24
CA ASP A 20 3.30 0.13 3.28
C ASP A 20 1.98 0.80 2.88
N ALA A 21 0.91 0.02 2.65
CA ALA A 21 -0.43 0.55 2.39
C ALA A 21 -0.93 1.43 3.54
N ASP A 22 -0.75 1.00 4.79
CA ASP A 22 -1.14 1.75 5.99
C ASP A 22 -0.32 3.05 6.11
N GLY A 23 0.99 2.98 5.85
CA GLY A 23 1.88 4.14 5.85
C GLY A 23 1.50 5.17 4.80
N VAL A 24 1.16 4.73 3.59
CA VAL A 24 0.70 5.61 2.51
C VAL A 24 -0.68 6.20 2.84
N ALA A 25 -1.61 5.41 3.37
CA ALA A 25 -2.93 5.91 3.78
C ALA A 25 -2.84 6.98 4.87
N ALA A 26 -1.88 6.84 5.81
CA ALA A 26 -1.64 7.83 6.85
C ALA A 26 -1.16 9.20 6.31
N SER A 27 -0.67 9.26 5.07
CA SER A 27 -0.26 10.52 4.43
C SER A 27 -1.44 11.39 3.95
N GLY A 28 -2.66 10.85 3.88
CA GLY A 28 -3.84 11.57 3.38
C GLY A 28 -4.20 12.80 4.23
N GLU A 29 -4.23 12.65 5.56
CA GLU A 29 -4.57 13.74 6.49
C GLU A 29 -3.56 14.90 6.41
N PRO A 30 -2.22 14.67 6.48
CA PRO A 30 -1.23 15.73 6.23
C PRO A 30 -1.39 16.46 4.89
N LEU A 31 -1.76 15.74 3.82
CA LEU A 31 -1.95 16.34 2.49
C LEU A 31 -3.19 17.23 2.43
N SER A 32 -4.28 16.83 3.10
CA SER A 32 -5.47 17.67 3.24
C SER A 32 -5.15 18.95 4.02
N VAL A 33 -4.43 18.84 5.14
CA VAL A 33 -3.99 20.00 5.93
C VAL A 33 -3.05 20.91 5.11
N ALA A 34 -2.19 20.36 4.27
CA ALA A 34 -1.35 21.13 3.37
C ALA A 34 -2.16 21.88 2.30
N ALA A 35 -3.23 21.27 1.77
CA ALA A 35 -4.15 21.91 0.84
C ALA A 35 -4.89 23.09 1.48
N GLU A 36 -5.35 22.93 2.73
CA GLU A 36 -6.04 23.97 3.50
C GLU A 36 -5.12 25.14 3.85
N SER A 37 -3.89 24.85 4.30
CA SER A 37 -2.88 25.88 4.64
C SER A 37 -2.30 26.60 3.43
N ALA A 38 -2.59 26.16 2.19
CA ALA A 38 -2.14 26.85 0.98
C ALA A 38 -2.58 28.32 0.91
N GLY A 39 -3.70 28.67 1.58
CA GLY A 39 -4.19 30.04 1.67
C GLY A 39 -3.27 31.00 2.43
N GLU A 40 -2.32 30.49 3.21
CA GLU A 40 -1.37 31.30 3.98
C GLU A 40 -0.24 31.88 3.12
N TRP A 41 0.07 31.25 1.98
CA TRP A 41 1.22 31.60 1.14
C TRP A 41 0.91 31.68 -0.36
N ALA A 42 -0.29 31.31 -0.80
CA ALA A 42 -0.76 31.45 -2.17
C ALA A 42 -2.11 32.18 -2.26
N CYS A 43 -2.35 32.86 -3.38
CA CYS A 43 -3.61 33.57 -3.61
C CYS A 43 -4.09 33.42 -5.06
N GLY A 44 -5.36 33.73 -5.30
CA GLY A 44 -5.96 33.76 -6.64
C GLY A 44 -5.79 32.44 -7.39
N ARG A 45 -5.18 32.47 -8.58
CA ARG A 45 -4.93 31.26 -9.39
C ARG A 45 -3.85 30.36 -8.81
N ALA A 46 -2.87 30.92 -8.11
CA ALA A 46 -1.80 30.13 -7.49
C ALA A 46 -2.35 29.27 -6.35
N LEU A 47 -3.28 29.81 -5.54
CA LEU A 47 -3.97 29.05 -4.50
C LEU A 47 -4.72 27.84 -5.06
N ARG A 48 -5.49 28.05 -6.13
CA ARG A 48 -6.23 26.94 -6.78
C ARG A 48 -5.29 25.86 -7.32
N ALA A 49 -4.15 26.27 -7.88
CA ALA A 49 -3.15 25.33 -8.37
C ALA A 49 -2.50 24.53 -7.23
N ALA A 50 -2.19 25.18 -6.11
CA ALA A 50 -1.67 24.53 -4.91
C ALA A 50 -2.66 23.53 -4.32
N GLN A 51 -3.92 23.92 -4.15
CA GLN A 51 -4.98 23.03 -3.68
C GLN A 51 -5.16 21.82 -4.59
N ALA A 52 -5.28 22.04 -5.91
CA ALA A 52 -5.41 20.96 -6.87
C ALA A 52 -4.20 20.00 -6.86
N PHE A 53 -2.99 20.52 -6.63
CA PHE A 53 -1.79 19.70 -6.50
C PHE A 53 -1.87 18.77 -5.29
N PHE A 54 -2.20 19.29 -4.11
CA PHE A 54 -2.31 18.48 -2.89
C PHE A 54 -3.47 17.48 -2.95
N ASP A 55 -4.62 17.88 -3.49
CA ASP A 55 -5.75 16.98 -3.72
C ASP A 55 -5.38 15.82 -4.66
N THR A 56 -4.66 16.13 -5.74
CA THR A 56 -4.17 15.11 -6.69
C THR A 56 -3.20 14.15 -6.00
N LEU A 57 -2.29 14.66 -5.19
CA LEU A 57 -1.33 13.85 -4.46
C LEU A 57 -2.02 12.96 -3.43
N ALA A 58 -3.00 13.49 -2.70
CA ALA A 58 -3.80 12.73 -1.73
C ALA A 58 -4.56 11.58 -2.40
N ARG A 59 -5.15 11.84 -3.57
CA ARG A 59 -5.84 10.81 -4.33
C ARG A 59 -4.90 9.73 -4.85
N ALA A 60 -3.75 10.13 -5.40
CA ALA A 60 -2.75 9.17 -5.86
C ALA A 60 -2.21 8.30 -4.71
N ALA A 61 -2.00 8.88 -3.53
CA ALA A 61 -1.62 8.12 -2.34
C ALA A 61 -2.71 7.12 -1.93
N GLN A 62 -3.98 7.53 -1.93
CA GLN A 62 -5.09 6.64 -1.61
C GLN A 62 -5.20 5.47 -2.60
N ASP A 63 -5.10 5.74 -3.90
CA ASP A 63 -5.14 4.70 -4.94
C ASP A 63 -3.96 3.72 -4.78
N ALA A 64 -2.76 4.22 -4.46
CA ALA A 64 -1.59 3.39 -4.19
C ALA A 64 -1.77 2.52 -2.94
N ALA A 65 -2.32 3.08 -1.85
CA ALA A 65 -2.59 2.32 -0.63
C ALA A 65 -3.59 1.17 -0.89
N VAL A 66 -4.65 1.42 -1.68
CA VAL A 66 -5.59 0.37 -2.09
C VAL A 66 -4.87 -0.72 -2.89
N GLY A 67 -4.07 -0.35 -3.90
CA GLY A 67 -3.35 -1.32 -4.72
C GLY A 67 -2.34 -2.16 -3.93
N LEU A 68 -1.61 -1.55 -2.99
CA LEU A 68 -0.69 -2.25 -2.10
C LEU A 68 -1.42 -3.23 -1.18
N ARG A 69 -2.58 -2.84 -0.64
CA ARG A 69 -3.39 -3.71 0.22
C ARG A 69 -3.94 -4.90 -0.55
N GLU A 70 -4.51 -4.67 -1.74
CA GLU A 70 -5.00 -5.75 -2.62
C GLU A 70 -3.88 -6.73 -2.99
N LEU A 71 -2.69 -6.22 -3.31
CA LEU A 71 -1.52 -7.06 -3.61
C LEU A 71 -1.12 -7.90 -2.39
N GLY A 72 -1.10 -7.30 -1.19
CA GLY A 72 -0.83 -8.00 0.06
C GLY A 72 -1.87 -9.08 0.37
N GLU A 73 -3.15 -8.83 0.11
CA GLU A 73 -4.22 -9.83 0.23
C GLU A 73 -4.02 -11.00 -0.73
N ARG A 74 -3.73 -10.73 -2.01
CA ARG A 74 -3.45 -11.79 -3.00
C ARG A 74 -2.20 -12.60 -2.64
N ALA A 75 -1.16 -11.94 -2.16
CA ALA A 75 0.06 -12.62 -1.72
C ALA A 75 -0.21 -13.55 -0.52
N ALA A 76 -1.08 -13.14 0.41
CA ALA A 76 -1.48 -13.99 1.54
C ALA A 76 -2.35 -15.18 1.11
N VAL A 77 -3.29 -15.00 0.18
CA VAL A 77 -4.07 -16.11 -0.41
C VAL A 77 -3.12 -17.11 -1.08
N GLY A 78 -2.16 -16.62 -1.88
CA GLY A 78 -1.14 -17.47 -2.47
C GLY A 78 -0.32 -18.22 -1.43
N ALA A 79 0.09 -17.56 -0.34
CA ALA A 79 0.81 -18.21 0.76
C ALA A 79 -0.02 -19.36 1.39
N ASP A 80 -1.31 -19.16 1.64
CA ASP A 80 -2.19 -20.18 2.21
C ASP A 80 -2.35 -21.41 1.27
N GLU A 81 -2.51 -21.15 -0.03
CA GLU A 81 -2.55 -22.22 -1.04
C GLU A 81 -1.22 -23.01 -1.10
N TYR A 82 -0.07 -22.32 -1.05
CA TYR A 82 1.24 -22.97 -1.01
C TYR A 82 1.46 -23.74 0.30
N GLN A 83 1.00 -23.22 1.44
CA GLN A 83 1.07 -23.93 2.73
C GLN A 83 0.32 -25.27 2.69
N GLY A 84 -0.87 -25.29 2.08
CA GLY A 84 -1.66 -26.50 1.92
C GLY A 84 -1.01 -27.54 0.99
N VAL A 85 -0.15 -27.12 0.06
CA VAL A 85 0.63 -27.99 -0.83
C VAL A 85 1.91 -28.45 -0.16
N GLU A 86 2.66 -27.55 0.49
CA GLU A 86 3.88 -27.85 1.22
C GLU A 86 3.61 -28.84 2.36
N GLY A 87 2.53 -28.66 3.15
CA GLY A 87 2.16 -29.59 4.22
C GLY A 87 1.77 -30.99 3.74
N ARG A 88 1.35 -31.14 2.48
CA ARG A 88 1.06 -32.45 1.86
C ARG A 88 2.31 -33.12 1.28
N LEU A 89 3.23 -32.34 0.73
CA LEU A 89 4.45 -32.84 0.08
C LEU A 89 5.60 -33.06 1.08
N PHE A 90 5.64 -32.28 2.16
CA PHE A 90 6.66 -32.29 3.20
C PHE A 90 6.00 -32.31 4.59
N PRO A 91 5.29 -33.37 4.97
CA PRO A 91 4.74 -33.47 6.32
C PRO A 91 5.89 -33.44 7.33
N GLU A 92 5.82 -32.52 8.29
CA GLU A 92 6.80 -32.44 9.38
C GLU A 92 6.87 -33.79 10.11
N ARG A 93 8.10 -34.28 10.32
CA ARG A 93 8.39 -35.51 11.07
C ARG A 93 8.39 -35.25 12.57
#